data_AF-A0AAW6NIV2-F1
#
_entry.id   AF-A0AAW6NIV2-F1
#
_cell.length_a   1.000
_cell.length_b   1.000
_cell.length_c   1.000
_cell.angle_alpha   90.00
_cell.angle_beta   90.00
_cell.angle_gamma   90.00
#
_symmetry.space_group_name_H-M   'P 1'
#
loop_
_entity.id
_entity.type
_entity.pdbx_description
1 polymer ?
#
loop_
_entity_poly.entity_id
_entity_poly.type
_entity_poly.pdbx_seq_one_letter_code
_entity_poly.pdbx_strand_id
1 'polypeptide(L)' 'QMLAPLHKRGAQYPAEHNVGHLYKAPETLKQFYRKNDPTNSMNPGIGKTTRKKYWKESAESEQHNTQASDELI' A
#
# COMPACT_ATOMS: atom_id res chain seq x y z
N GLN A 1 -4.20 -5.39 17.98
CA GLN A 1 -4.60 -6.71 17.41
C GLN A 1 -6.04 -6.67 16.94
N MET A 2 -6.31 -6.18 15.70
CA MET A 2 -7.66 -5.91 15.19
C MET A 2 -7.94 -5.89 13.66
N LEU A 3 -7.05 -6.23 12.71
CA LEU A 3 -7.44 -6.37 11.27
C LEU A 3 -7.27 -7.79 10.68
N ALA A 4 -6.51 -8.68 11.33
CA ALA A 4 -6.29 -10.05 10.85
C ALA A 4 -7.59 -10.89 10.74
N PRO A 5 -8.59 -10.76 11.64
CA PRO A 5 -9.84 -11.50 11.52
C PRO A 5 -10.77 -10.98 10.41
N LEU A 6 -10.59 -9.74 9.94
CA LEU A 6 -11.51 -9.05 9.02
C LEU A 6 -11.20 -9.36 7.56
N HIS A 7 -9.92 -9.48 7.17
CA HIS A 7 -9.55 -9.98 5.85
C HIS A 7 -10.09 -11.40 5.61
N LYS A 8 -10.06 -12.26 6.63
CA LYS A 8 -10.59 -13.63 6.54
C LYS A 8 -12.12 -13.69 6.35
N ARG A 9 -12.83 -12.60 6.66
CA ARG A 9 -14.28 -12.44 6.45
C ARG A 9 -14.64 -11.69 5.18
N GLY A 10 -13.67 -11.38 4.30
CA GLY A 10 -13.91 -10.69 3.04
C GLY A 10 -14.13 -9.18 3.19
N ALA A 11 -13.80 -8.60 4.34
CA ALA A 11 -13.87 -7.15 4.51
C ALA A 11 -12.69 -6.51 3.76
N GLN A 12 -13.00 -5.79 2.68
CA GLN A 12 -12.07 -4.87 2.04
C GLN A 12 -11.98 -3.60 2.88
N TYR A 13 -10.86 -3.42 3.58
CA TYR A 13 -10.50 -2.14 4.18
C TYR A 13 -9.65 -1.35 3.19
N PRO A 14 -9.90 -0.03 3.01
CA PRO A 14 -10.83 0.86 3.74
C PRO A 14 -12.04 1.31 2.90
N ALA A 15 -13.24 1.35 3.51
CA ALA A 15 -14.50 1.67 2.82
C ALA A 15 -14.72 3.19 2.57
N GLU A 16 -14.10 4.08 3.36
CA GLU A 16 -14.36 5.54 3.29
C GLU A 16 -13.13 6.44 3.24
N HIS A 17 -11.94 5.98 3.66
CA HIS A 17 -10.74 6.84 3.83
C HIS A 17 -9.56 6.59 2.87
N ASN A 18 -9.70 5.72 1.85
CA ASN A 18 -8.60 5.32 0.95
C ASN A 18 -7.36 4.78 1.71
N VAL A 19 -6.31 4.35 1.01
CA VAL A 19 -5.17 3.66 1.64
C VAL A 19 -4.21 4.60 2.38
N GLY A 20 -4.14 5.87 1.96
CA GLY A 20 -3.17 6.84 2.48
C GLY A 20 -1.73 6.28 2.43
N HIS A 21 -0.91 6.58 3.43
CA HIS A 21 0.39 5.91 3.62
C HIS A 21 0.37 4.82 4.71
N LEU A 22 -0.80 4.62 5.34
CA LEU A 22 -0.98 3.75 6.50
C LEU A 22 -1.29 2.31 6.09
N TYR A 23 -1.98 2.14 4.96
CA TYR A 23 -2.40 0.84 4.46
C TYR A 23 -1.63 0.45 3.21
N LYS A 24 -1.40 -0.85 3.05
CA LYS A 24 -0.81 -1.42 1.84
C LYS A 24 -1.86 -1.37 0.73
N ALA A 25 -1.54 -0.70 -0.38
CA ALA A 25 -2.42 -0.71 -1.53
C ALA A 25 -2.49 -2.12 -2.14
N PRO A 26 -3.70 -2.58 -2.53
CA PRO A 26 -3.83 -3.78 -3.35
C PRO A 26 -3.18 -3.56 -4.72
N GLU A 27 -2.78 -4.65 -5.37
CA GLU A 27 -2.00 -4.58 -6.61
C GLU A 27 -2.74 -3.85 -7.74
N THR A 28 -4.05 -4.06 -7.84
CA THR A 28 -4.92 -3.35 -8.80
C THR A 28 -4.88 -1.83 -8.60
N LEU A 29 -4.84 -1.36 -7.34
CA LEU A 29 -4.78 0.06 -7.01
C LEU A 29 -3.39 0.65 -7.26
N LYS A 30 -2.32 -0.11 -7.02
CA LYS A 30 -0.96 0.30 -7.40
C LYS A 30 -0.81 0.46 -8.90
N GLN A 31 -1.35 -0.46 -9.69
CA GLN A 31 -1.35 -0.37 -11.15
C GLN A 31 -2.11 0.87 -11.62
N PHE A 32 -3.25 1.17 -10.99
CA PHE A 32 -4.00 2.40 -11.25
C PHE A 32 -3.18 3.66 -10.93
N TYR A 33 -2.50 3.72 -9.78
CA TYR A 33 -1.62 4.85 -9.44
C TYR A 33 -0.47 5.02 -10.43
N ARG A 34 0.19 3.93 -10.84
CA ARG A 34 1.27 3.95 -11.84
C ARG A 34 0.79 4.44 -13.20
N LYS A 35 -0.43 4.07 -13.60
CA LYS A 35 -1.02 4.53 -14.87
C LYS A 35 -1.30 6.04 -14.85
N ASN A 36 -1.77 6.57 -13.71
CA ASN A 36 -2.13 7.98 -13.59
C ASN A 36 -0.92 8.89 -13.35
N ASP A 37 0.08 8.42 -12.60
CA ASP A 37 1.33 9.14 -12.37
C ASP A 37 2.54 8.25 -12.69
N PRO A 38 2.94 8.13 -13.97
CA PRO A 38 4.06 7.28 -14.36
C PRO A 38 5.41 7.74 -13.79
N THR A 39 5.49 8.97 -13.29
CA THR A 39 6.74 9.55 -12.75
C THR A 39 6.86 9.43 -11.24
N ASN A 40 5.79 9.05 -10.53
CA ASN A 40 5.71 9.03 -9.08
C ASN A 40 6.09 10.39 -8.46
N SER A 41 5.52 11.48 -9.01
CA SER A 41 5.73 12.86 -8.56
C SER A 41 4.55 13.42 -7.77
N MET A 42 3.37 12.82 -7.90
CA MET A 42 2.15 13.22 -7.21
C MET A 42 1.81 12.23 -6.10
N ASN A 43 2.03 12.66 -4.86
CA ASN A 43 1.85 11.86 -3.65
C ASN A 43 2.70 10.56 -3.58
N PRO A 44 4.05 10.66 -3.65
CA PRO A 44 4.92 9.48 -3.65
C PRO A 44 4.77 8.63 -2.38
N GLY A 45 4.75 7.31 -2.56
CA GLY A 45 4.65 6.34 -1.47
C GLY A 45 3.25 6.10 -0.92
N ILE A 46 2.20 6.56 -1.62
CA ILE A 46 0.81 6.18 -1.32
C ILE A 46 0.65 4.66 -1.36
N GLY A 47 -0.12 4.10 -0.44
CA GLY A 47 -0.36 2.67 -0.37
C GLY A 47 0.85 1.85 0.08
N LYS A 48 1.77 2.45 0.84
CA LYS A 48 3.09 1.89 1.19
C LYS A 48 3.89 1.46 -0.06
N THR A 49 3.82 2.25 -1.12
CA THR A 49 4.66 2.09 -2.33
C THR A 49 5.98 2.85 -2.19
N THR A 50 6.87 2.75 -3.18
CA THR A 50 8.13 3.51 -3.20
C THR A 50 7.88 5.02 -3.27
N ARG A 51 8.73 5.80 -2.59
CA ARG A 51 8.77 7.27 -2.73
C ARG A 51 9.75 7.74 -3.82
N LYS A 52 10.45 6.81 -4.48
CA LYS A 52 11.45 7.12 -5.51
C LYS A 52 10.75 7.45 -6.84
N LYS A 53 11.30 8.41 -7.58
CA LYS A 53 10.84 8.76 -8.93
C LYS A 53 10.81 7.54 -9.84
N TYR A 54 9.87 7.54 -10.78
CA TYR A 54 9.67 6.48 -11.77
C TYR A 54 9.47 5.10 -11.15
N TRP A 55 8.82 5.04 -9.98
CA TRP A 55 8.45 3.80 -9.30
C TRP A 55 9.60 2.81 -9.09
N LYS A 56 10.83 3.31 -8.87
CA LYS A 56 11.99 2.47 -8.58
C LYS A 56 11.80 1.78 -7.22
N GLU A 57 11.42 0.50 -7.26
CA GLU A 57 11.31 -0.36 -6.08
C GLU A 57 12.66 -1.06 -5.84
N SER A 58 13.13 -1.04 -4.58
CA SER A 58 14.30 -1.81 -4.15
C SER A 58 13.81 -3.11 -3.51
N ALA A 59 14.49 -4.24 -3.74
CA ALA A 59 14.08 -5.57 -3.27
C ALA A 59 13.85 -5.64 -1.74
N GLU A 60 14.46 -4.74 -0.96
CA GLU A 60 14.26 -4.66 0.49
C GLU A 60 12.91 -4.07 0.92
N SER A 61 12.21 -3.37 0.02
CA SER A 61 10.96 -2.64 0.33
C SER A 61 9.74 -3.56 0.48
N GLU A 62 9.82 -4.79 -0.04
CA GLU A 62 8.75 -5.79 0.10
C GLU A 62 8.81 -6.53 1.45
N GLN A 63 10.00 -6.70 2.02
CA GLN A 63 10.21 -7.43 3.27
C GLN A 63 9.77 -6.60 4.50
N HIS A 64 10.03 -5.30 4.52
CA HIS A 64 9.59 -4.42 5.61
C HIS A 64 8.07 -4.15 5.65
N ASN A 65 7.35 -4.42 4.55
CA ASN A 65 5.92 -4.10 4.45
C ASN A 65 5.01 -5.20 5.04
N THR A 66 5.53 -6.41 5.18
CA THR A 66 4.79 -7.58 5.71
C THR A 66 4.84 -7.61 7.24
N GLN A 67 5.92 -7.14 7.86
CA GLN A 67 6.08 -7.21 9.32
C GLN A 67 5.35 -6.10 10.08
N ALA A 68 5.33 -4.86 9.54
CA ALA A 68 4.68 -3.73 10.22
C ALA A 68 3.15 -3.69 10.07
N SER A 69 2.56 -4.53 9.21
CA SER A 69 1.10 -4.64 9.08
C SER A 69 0.50 -5.63 10.07
N ASP A 70 1.28 -6.59 10.57
CA ASP A 70 0.82 -7.61 11.53
C ASP A 70 1.02 -7.21 13.01
N GLU A 71 1.88 -6.23 13.33
CA GLU A 71 2.11 -5.75 14.71
C GLU A 71 1.25 -4.54 15.13
N LEU A 72 0.76 -3.74 14.18
CA LEU A 72 -0.27 -2.72 14.42
C LEU A 72 -1.68 -3.23 14.06
N ILE A 73 -1.69 -4.41 13.44
CA ILE A 73 -2.31 -5.62 13.99
C ILE A 73 -2.92 -5.38 15.32
#